data_AF-A0A7S0GAG1-F1
#
_entry.id   AF-A0A7S0GAG1-F1
#
_cell.length_a   1.000
_cell.length_b   1.000
_cell.length_c   1.000
_cell.angle_alpha   90.00
_cell.angle_beta   90.00
_cell.angle_gamma   90.00
#
_symmetry.space_group_name_H-M   'P 1'
#
loop_
_entity.id
_entity.type
_entity.pdbx_description
1 polymer ?
#
loop_
_entity_poly.entity_id
_entity_poly.type
_entity_poly.pdbx_seq_one_letter_code
_entity_poly.pdbx_strand_id
1 'polypeptide(L)'
;EGGMGIHFYHNASDGGDWIIQNRIQNSEWVSGLLPKRAPLSTFRVITSSTCCLDMETIATPDRAGIKALSCVFRAGREGAATDHDSILFDIDPATGVIGGGTTNAHWYRLGPHEILPGKCPWRSTHGTTHHPDGNIPVTGNTLPNIKGILELVEKGHLDLCPDVPLVGWDVVLSADSEVPICLLEVNLSCNFFRGSFDWGVYLDFVEKSFEKLHPLRVEAQNNGKKFK
;
A
#
# COMPACT_ATOMS: atom_id res chain seq x y z
N GLU A 1 -4.66 -8.60 -11.37
CA GLU A 1 -5.00 -9.18 -10.06
C GLU A 1 -6.45 -8.93 -9.70
N GLY A 2 -7.00 -9.74 -8.80
CA GLY A 2 -8.38 -9.62 -8.31
C GLY A 2 -8.99 -10.99 -8.00
N GLY A 3 -8.51 -11.66 -6.96
CA GLY A 3 -9.18 -12.83 -6.37
C GLY A 3 -9.44 -14.00 -7.33
N MET A 4 -8.38 -14.75 -7.67
CA MET A 4 -8.45 -16.13 -8.17
C MET A 4 -9.08 -16.46 -9.55
N GLY A 5 -9.30 -15.49 -10.46
CA GLY A 5 -9.74 -15.77 -11.83
C GLY A 5 -8.99 -14.93 -12.85
N ILE A 6 -7.94 -15.50 -13.46
CA ILE A 6 -6.96 -14.73 -14.24
C ILE A 6 -7.53 -14.32 -15.60
N HIS A 7 -7.67 -13.01 -15.81
CA HIS A 7 -7.70 -12.40 -17.14
C HIS A 7 -6.45 -11.54 -17.29
N PHE A 8 -5.62 -11.87 -18.29
CA PHE A 8 -4.36 -11.18 -18.56
C PHE A 8 -4.58 -10.01 -19.50
N TYR A 9 -4.04 -8.85 -19.15
CA TYR A 9 -3.84 -7.78 -20.13
C TYR A 9 -2.67 -8.15 -21.05
N HIS A 10 -2.81 -7.91 -22.35
CA HIS A 10 -1.81 -8.25 -23.38
C HIS A 10 -0.40 -7.63 -23.12
N ASN A 11 -0.34 -6.58 -22.30
CA ASN A 11 0.89 -5.94 -21.82
C ASN A 11 1.75 -6.86 -20.93
N ALA A 12 1.14 -7.72 -20.10
CA ALA A 12 1.88 -8.62 -19.22
C ALA A 12 2.54 -9.80 -19.97
N SER A 13 2.23 -9.94 -21.27
CA SER A 13 2.80 -10.95 -22.18
C SER A 13 3.82 -10.38 -23.18
N ASP A 14 4.17 -9.10 -23.07
CA ASP A 14 5.06 -8.43 -24.04
C ASP A 14 6.54 -8.56 -23.62
N GLY A 15 7.07 -9.78 -23.73
CA GLY A 15 8.51 -10.06 -23.60
C GLY A 15 9.05 -10.27 -22.18
N GLY A 16 8.21 -10.34 -21.16
CA GLY A 16 8.62 -10.70 -19.80
C GLY A 16 8.81 -12.20 -19.60
N ASP A 17 9.88 -12.61 -18.91
CA ASP A 17 10.10 -14.00 -18.52
C ASP A 17 9.25 -14.39 -17.30
N TRP A 18 8.76 -15.62 -17.30
CA TRP A 18 8.08 -16.17 -16.13
C TRP A 18 9.10 -16.52 -15.04
N ILE A 19 8.92 -15.94 -13.87
CA ILE A 19 9.69 -16.29 -12.67
C ILE A 19 8.81 -17.20 -11.81
N ILE A 20 9.29 -18.42 -11.54
CA ILE A 20 8.68 -19.30 -10.55
C ILE A 20 9.37 -19.01 -9.21
N GLN A 21 8.60 -18.51 -8.25
CA GLN A 21 9.08 -18.27 -6.89
C GLN A 21 8.57 -19.35 -5.93
N ASN A 22 9.38 -19.67 -4.92
CA ASN A 22 8.94 -20.49 -3.81
C ASN A 22 7.80 -19.79 -3.04
N ARG A 23 6.95 -20.60 -2.41
CA ARG A 23 5.86 -20.07 -1.58
C ARG A 23 6.44 -19.31 -0.39
N ILE A 24 6.14 -18.03 -0.30
CA ILE A 24 6.47 -17.18 0.85
C ILE A 24 5.50 -17.48 2.00
N GLN A 25 6.02 -17.51 3.23
CA GLN A 25 5.24 -17.76 4.45
C GLN A 25 5.42 -16.58 5.41
N ASN A 26 4.37 -16.27 6.19
CA ASN A 26 4.44 -15.26 7.24
C ASN A 26 5.54 -15.65 8.24
N SER A 27 6.34 -14.67 8.68
CA SER A 27 7.27 -14.85 9.80
C SER A 27 6.54 -15.31 11.08
N GLU A 28 7.29 -15.84 12.04
CA GLU A 28 6.74 -16.25 13.33
C GLU A 28 6.04 -15.09 14.05
N TRP A 29 6.64 -13.89 14.00
CA TRP A 29 6.05 -12.70 14.62
C TRP A 29 4.71 -12.32 13.97
N VAL A 30 4.62 -12.28 12.64
CA VAL A 30 3.36 -12.00 11.94
C VAL A 30 2.33 -13.09 12.25
N SER A 31 2.74 -14.36 12.24
CA SER A 31 1.87 -15.49 12.55
C SER A 31 1.31 -15.43 13.97
N GLY A 32 2.05 -14.86 14.93
CA GLY A 32 1.57 -14.62 16.29
C GLY A 32 0.42 -13.61 16.40
N LEU A 33 0.20 -12.79 15.37
CA LEU A 33 -0.87 -11.80 15.29
C LEU A 33 -2.07 -12.28 14.42
N LEU A 34 -2.03 -13.51 13.93
CA LEU A 34 -2.98 -14.03 12.94
C LEU A 34 -3.62 -15.36 13.39
N PRO A 35 -4.83 -15.69 12.91
CA PRO A 35 -5.41 -17.00 13.12
C PRO A 35 -4.62 -18.10 12.38
N LYS A 36 -4.74 -19.35 12.85
CA LYS A 36 -3.94 -20.50 12.35
C LYS A 36 -4.01 -20.74 10.83
N ARG A 37 -5.08 -20.32 10.16
CA ARG A 37 -5.31 -20.51 8.72
C ARG A 37 -5.45 -19.17 7.99
N ALA A 38 -4.74 -18.14 8.44
CA ALA A 38 -4.63 -16.88 7.71
C ALA A 38 -3.80 -17.05 6.42
N PRO A 39 -4.10 -16.29 5.36
CA PRO A 39 -3.24 -16.19 4.19
C PRO A 39 -1.92 -15.43 4.50
N LEU A 40 -1.05 -15.31 3.50
CA LEU A 40 0.09 -14.39 3.58
C LEU A 40 -0.45 -12.97 3.80
N SER A 41 0.02 -12.30 4.84
CA SER A 41 -0.40 -10.96 5.22
C SER A 41 0.70 -9.96 4.89
N THR A 42 0.32 -8.77 4.46
CA THR A 42 1.26 -7.76 3.95
C THR A 42 1.20 -6.46 4.75
N PHE A 43 2.25 -5.66 4.60
CA PHE A 43 2.33 -4.29 5.08
C PHE A 43 2.29 -3.38 3.87
N ARG A 44 1.17 -2.67 3.70
CA ARG A 44 1.00 -1.68 2.65
C ARG A 44 1.69 -0.39 3.08
N VAL A 45 2.79 -0.04 2.42
CA VAL A 45 3.46 1.25 2.59
C VAL A 45 3.20 2.13 1.39
N ILE A 46 2.71 3.35 1.61
CA ILE A 46 2.54 4.33 0.53
C ILE A 46 3.76 5.24 0.53
N THR A 47 4.38 5.42 -0.62
CA THR A 47 5.49 6.35 -0.83
C THR A 47 5.09 7.45 -1.82
N SER A 48 5.67 8.63 -1.66
CA SER A 48 5.62 9.71 -2.64
C SER A 48 6.99 10.00 -3.24
N SER A 49 7.02 10.41 -4.50
CA SER A 49 8.22 10.90 -5.18
C SER A 49 8.01 12.33 -5.65
N THR A 50 8.84 13.27 -5.17
CA THR A 50 8.95 14.61 -5.78
C THR A 50 9.90 14.60 -6.98
N CYS A 51 10.67 13.54 -7.21
CA CYS A 51 11.53 13.42 -8.38
C CYS A 51 10.71 13.50 -9.68
N CYS A 52 9.47 13.00 -9.66
CA CYS A 52 8.55 13.04 -10.80
C CYS A 52 8.29 14.46 -11.33
N LEU A 53 8.48 15.51 -10.51
CA LEU A 53 8.22 16.90 -10.89
C LEU A 53 9.36 17.52 -11.71
N ASP A 54 10.57 16.95 -11.63
CA ASP A 54 11.80 17.55 -12.18
C ASP A 54 12.64 16.53 -12.97
N MET A 55 12.04 15.42 -13.42
CA MET A 55 12.76 14.37 -14.18
C MET A 55 13.46 14.88 -15.46
N GLU A 56 12.97 15.98 -16.06
CA GLU A 56 13.61 16.57 -17.25
C GLU A 56 14.88 17.37 -16.92
N THR A 57 15.02 17.85 -15.68
CA THR A 57 16.12 18.72 -15.23
C THR A 57 17.10 18.01 -14.30
N ILE A 58 16.69 16.90 -13.70
CA ILE A 58 17.49 16.10 -12.78
C ILE A 58 18.22 14.99 -13.54
N ALA A 59 19.56 15.02 -13.51
CA ALA A 59 20.39 13.98 -14.12
C ALA A 59 20.34 12.63 -13.37
N THR A 60 20.04 12.65 -12.06
CA THR A 60 19.91 11.43 -11.24
C THR A 60 18.92 11.69 -10.09
N PRO A 61 17.83 10.91 -9.97
CA PRO A 61 16.88 11.03 -8.87
C PRO A 61 17.57 10.96 -7.51
N ASP A 62 17.20 11.87 -6.60
CA ASP A 62 17.73 11.92 -5.24
C ASP A 62 16.78 11.18 -4.28
N ARG A 63 17.37 10.38 -3.38
CA ARG A 63 16.65 9.73 -2.29
C ARG A 63 15.86 10.73 -1.44
N ALA A 64 16.36 11.96 -1.27
CA ALA A 64 15.64 13.00 -0.53
C ALA A 64 14.27 13.36 -1.15
N GLY A 65 14.05 13.03 -2.43
CA GLY A 65 12.77 13.20 -3.12
C GLY A 65 11.78 12.06 -2.88
N ILE A 66 12.18 10.96 -2.25
CA ILE A 66 11.29 9.84 -1.93
C ILE A 66 10.96 9.85 -0.44
N LYS A 67 9.69 9.64 -0.10
CA LYS A 67 9.24 9.59 1.29
C LYS A 67 8.14 8.57 1.50
N ALA A 68 8.28 7.71 2.50
CA ALA A 68 7.15 6.93 3.00
C ALA A 68 6.14 7.81 3.76
N LEU A 69 4.88 7.68 3.42
CA LEU A 69 3.77 8.49 3.94
C LEU A 69 2.91 7.77 4.97
N SER A 70 2.63 6.48 4.76
CA SER A 70 1.76 5.67 5.63
C SER A 70 2.18 4.22 5.63
N CYS A 71 1.88 3.49 6.70
CA CYS A 71 2.03 2.04 6.78
C CYS A 71 0.76 1.40 7.36
N VAL A 72 0.24 0.36 6.70
CA VAL A 72 -0.95 -0.37 7.14
C VAL A 72 -0.66 -1.86 7.12
N PHE A 73 -0.95 -2.55 8.22
CA PHE A 73 -0.90 -4.01 8.28
C PHE A 73 -2.23 -4.60 7.79
N ARG A 74 -2.18 -5.39 6.73
CA ARG A 74 -3.31 -6.13 6.17
C ARG A 74 -3.36 -7.52 6.80
N ALA A 75 -3.99 -7.62 7.97
CA ALA A 75 -4.09 -8.87 8.71
C ALA A 75 -5.16 -9.79 8.08
N GLY A 76 -4.74 -10.82 7.36
CA GLY A 76 -5.61 -11.70 6.60
C GLY A 76 -6.59 -12.51 7.45
N ARG A 77 -7.85 -12.61 7.00
CA ARG A 77 -8.91 -13.37 7.66
C ARG A 77 -8.70 -14.88 7.57
N GLU A 78 -9.21 -15.61 8.57
CA GLU A 78 -9.10 -17.08 8.58
C GLU A 78 -9.81 -17.70 7.36
N GLY A 79 -9.09 -18.54 6.61
CA GLY A 79 -9.64 -19.26 5.46
C GLY A 79 -9.78 -18.40 4.19
N ALA A 80 -9.38 -17.13 4.22
CA ALA A 80 -9.31 -16.31 3.02
C ALA A 80 -8.19 -16.80 2.09
N ALA A 81 -8.39 -16.65 0.78
CA ALA A 81 -7.38 -17.02 -0.22
C ALA A 81 -6.19 -16.03 -0.28
N THR A 82 -6.45 -14.76 0.03
CA THR A 82 -5.48 -13.65 0.02
C THR A 82 -5.85 -12.66 1.13
N ASP A 83 -4.95 -11.73 1.46
CA ASP A 83 -5.20 -10.63 2.39
C ASP A 83 -6.10 -9.52 1.82
N HIS A 84 -6.76 -9.75 0.68
CA HIS A 84 -7.83 -8.88 0.18
C HIS A 84 -9.06 -8.94 1.09
N ASP A 85 -9.24 -10.06 1.80
CA ASP A 85 -10.10 -10.15 2.96
C ASP A 85 -9.23 -10.06 4.22
N SER A 86 -9.14 -8.86 4.78
CA SER A 86 -8.28 -8.56 5.92
C SER A 86 -8.88 -7.51 6.84
N ILE A 87 -8.31 -7.42 8.03
CA ILE A 87 -8.44 -6.25 8.89
C ILE A 87 -7.24 -5.35 8.66
N LEU A 88 -7.51 -4.08 8.40
CA LEU A 88 -6.50 -3.07 8.12
C LEU A 88 -6.13 -2.38 9.42
N PHE A 89 -4.96 -2.71 9.98
CA PHE A 89 -4.44 -2.06 11.18
C PHE A 89 -3.49 -0.93 10.79
N ASP A 90 -3.79 0.27 11.26
CA ASP A 90 -2.91 1.41 11.08
C ASP A 90 -1.57 1.19 11.79
N ILE A 91 -0.46 1.64 11.23
CA ILE A 91 0.85 1.59 11.86
C ILE A 91 1.47 2.97 11.81
N ASP A 92 1.86 3.47 12.98
CA ASP A 92 2.65 4.69 13.05
C ASP A 92 4.03 4.46 12.41
N PRO A 93 4.37 5.11 11.27
CA PRO A 93 5.64 4.90 10.60
C PRO A 93 6.87 5.31 11.44
N ALA A 94 6.70 6.23 12.40
CA ALA A 94 7.80 6.70 13.23
C ALA A 94 8.17 5.69 14.33
N THR A 95 7.16 5.05 14.93
CA THR A 95 7.36 4.16 16.08
C THR A 95 7.20 2.67 15.74
N GLY A 96 6.53 2.34 14.64
CA GLY A 96 6.12 0.99 14.28
C GLY A 96 4.98 0.44 15.15
N VAL A 97 4.40 1.25 16.04
CA VAL A 97 3.29 0.80 16.90
C VAL A 97 2.03 0.59 16.07
N ILE A 98 1.43 -0.58 16.23
CA ILE A 98 0.17 -0.92 15.58
C ILE A 98 -0.98 -0.24 16.32
N GLY A 99 -1.68 0.64 15.60
CA GLY A 99 -2.87 1.36 16.05
C GLY A 99 -4.16 0.55 15.87
N GLY A 100 -5.28 1.26 15.82
CA GLY A 100 -6.61 0.67 15.70
C GLY A 100 -6.90 0.15 14.30
N GLY A 101 -7.49 -1.04 14.25
CA GLY A 101 -7.92 -1.71 13.03
C GLY A 101 -9.26 -1.22 12.50
N THR A 102 -9.41 -1.31 11.19
CA THR A 102 -10.63 -1.03 10.44
C THR A 102 -10.92 -2.12 9.42
N THR A 103 -12.20 -2.23 9.03
CA THR A 103 -12.62 -3.01 7.87
C THR A 103 -12.92 -2.08 6.69
N ASN A 104 -12.58 -2.53 5.48
CA ASN A 104 -12.98 -1.90 4.22
C ASN A 104 -14.20 -2.60 3.58
N ALA A 105 -14.85 -3.53 4.30
CA ALA A 105 -15.92 -4.38 3.77
C ALA A 105 -17.10 -3.60 3.15
N HIS A 106 -17.30 -2.34 3.52
CA HIS A 106 -18.30 -1.47 2.93
C HIS A 106 -17.97 -1.01 1.50
N TRP A 107 -16.69 -0.95 1.08
CA TRP A 107 -16.28 -0.52 -0.27
C TRP A 107 -16.79 -1.44 -1.38
N TYR A 108 -17.02 -2.72 -1.06
CA TYR A 108 -17.45 -3.73 -2.03
C TYR A 108 -18.93 -4.08 -1.92
N ARG A 109 -19.68 -3.39 -1.04
CA ARG A 109 -21.12 -3.61 -0.84
C ARG A 109 -21.92 -2.66 -1.73
N LEU A 110 -22.11 -3.09 -2.97
CA LEU A 110 -22.82 -2.35 -4.01
C LEU A 110 -24.27 -2.84 -4.16
N GLY A 111 -25.12 -1.97 -4.70
CA GLY A 111 -26.47 -2.31 -5.14
C GLY A 111 -27.59 -1.79 -4.24
N PRO A 112 -28.84 -1.78 -4.75
CA PRO A 112 -29.99 -1.16 -4.10
C PRO A 112 -30.45 -1.90 -2.82
N HIS A 113 -29.92 -3.08 -2.54
CA HIS A 113 -30.18 -3.77 -1.28
C HIS A 113 -29.27 -3.28 -0.14
N GLU A 114 -28.05 -2.83 -0.46
CA GLU A 114 -27.05 -2.40 0.51
C GLU A 114 -27.33 -0.99 1.06
N ILE A 115 -28.16 -0.21 0.36
CA ILE A 115 -28.66 1.11 0.81
C ILE A 115 -29.77 1.02 1.85
N LEU A 116 -30.35 -0.18 2.08
CA LEU A 116 -31.38 -0.35 3.10
C LEU A 116 -30.80 -0.04 4.49
N PRO A 117 -31.57 0.64 5.38
CA PRO A 117 -31.11 0.99 6.72
C PRO A 117 -30.54 -0.22 7.47
N GLY A 118 -29.31 -0.08 7.99
CA GLY A 118 -28.63 -1.10 8.78
C GLY A 118 -27.94 -2.21 7.98
N LYS A 119 -28.03 -2.23 6.63
CA LYS A 119 -27.32 -3.22 5.82
C LYS A 119 -25.85 -2.87 5.67
N CYS A 120 -25.52 -1.71 5.10
CA CYS A 120 -24.13 -1.29 4.91
C CYS A 120 -23.67 -0.31 6.01
N PRO A 121 -22.57 -0.60 6.74
CA PRO A 121 -21.95 0.37 7.61
C PRO A 121 -21.18 1.38 6.77
N TRP A 122 -21.86 2.43 6.31
CA TRP A 122 -21.30 3.50 5.47
C TRP A 122 -20.16 4.27 6.13
N ARG A 123 -20.01 4.14 7.45
CA ARG A 123 -18.92 4.71 8.23
C ARG A 123 -18.11 3.57 8.84
N SER A 124 -16.80 3.76 8.87
CA SER A 124 -15.86 2.85 9.51
C SER A 124 -15.03 3.62 10.54
N THR A 125 -14.59 2.94 11.59
CA THR A 125 -13.79 3.52 12.69
C THR A 125 -12.58 2.63 12.96
N HIS A 126 -11.51 3.21 13.53
CA HIS A 126 -10.32 2.49 13.98
C HIS A 126 -10.55 1.85 15.36
N GLY A 127 -11.69 1.19 15.54
CA GLY A 127 -12.12 0.65 16.83
C GLY A 127 -11.67 -0.78 17.11
N THR A 128 -11.11 -1.47 16.12
CA THR A 128 -10.76 -2.89 16.23
C THR A 128 -9.39 -3.02 16.87
N THR A 129 -9.29 -3.62 18.06
CA THR A 129 -8.01 -3.83 18.74
C THR A 129 -7.46 -5.25 18.60
N HIS A 130 -8.34 -6.17 18.21
CA HIS A 130 -8.04 -7.59 18.08
C HIS A 130 -8.39 -8.09 16.68
N HIS A 131 -7.67 -9.09 16.19
CA HIS A 131 -8.10 -9.85 15.03
C HIS A 131 -9.42 -10.57 15.38
N PRO A 132 -10.49 -10.39 14.59
CA PRO A 132 -11.82 -10.90 14.93
C PRO A 132 -11.89 -12.43 14.88
N ASP A 133 -11.10 -13.06 14.01
CA ASP A 133 -10.97 -14.50 13.99
C ASP A 133 -9.92 -14.89 15.05
N GLY A 134 -10.38 -15.52 16.13
CA GLY A 134 -9.54 -15.95 17.25
C GLY A 134 -9.37 -14.93 18.39
N ASN A 135 -9.92 -13.72 18.25
CA ASN A 135 -9.81 -12.65 19.25
C ASN A 135 -8.36 -12.38 19.69
N ILE A 136 -7.46 -12.27 18.71
CA ILE A 136 -6.02 -12.17 18.93
C ILE A 136 -5.64 -10.69 19.09
N PRO A 137 -4.95 -10.26 20.17
CA PRO A 137 -4.59 -8.86 20.36
C PRO A 137 -3.55 -8.41 19.31
N VAL A 138 -3.88 -7.36 18.56
CA VAL A 138 -3.02 -6.82 17.49
C VAL A 138 -2.54 -5.41 17.82
N THR A 139 -3.46 -4.52 18.20
CA THR A 139 -3.12 -3.14 18.58
C THR A 139 -2.18 -3.09 19.79
N GLY A 140 -1.20 -2.19 19.75
CA GLY A 140 -0.19 -1.99 20.78
C GLY A 140 1.07 -2.82 20.59
N ASN A 141 1.07 -3.83 19.71
CA ASN A 141 2.31 -4.48 19.27
C ASN A 141 3.16 -3.52 18.44
N THR A 142 4.46 -3.77 18.38
CA THR A 142 5.41 -2.97 17.56
C THR A 142 5.93 -3.82 16.42
N LEU A 143 5.78 -3.33 15.20
CA LEU A 143 6.31 -3.94 13.99
C LEU A 143 7.84 -4.02 14.06
N PRO A 144 8.45 -5.23 14.00
CA PRO A 144 9.90 -5.37 13.98
C PRO A 144 10.48 -4.69 12.74
N ASN A 145 11.59 -3.97 12.95
CA ASN A 145 12.37 -3.35 11.89
C ASN A 145 11.57 -2.45 10.92
N ILE A 146 10.62 -1.65 11.45
CA ILE A 146 9.87 -0.65 10.65
C ILE A 146 10.82 0.23 9.83
N LYS A 147 11.95 0.68 10.39
CA LYS A 147 12.94 1.50 9.67
C LYS A 147 13.46 0.80 8.42
N GLY A 148 13.87 -0.46 8.53
CA GLY A 148 14.33 -1.23 7.37
C GLY A 148 13.24 -1.47 6.33
N ILE A 149 11.98 -1.63 6.75
CA ILE A 149 10.84 -1.71 5.83
C ILE A 149 10.66 -0.41 5.06
N LEU A 150 10.67 0.74 5.74
CA LEU A 150 10.52 2.05 5.11
C LEU A 150 11.70 2.34 4.16
N GLU A 151 12.93 2.06 4.57
CA GLU A 151 14.12 2.23 3.74
C GLU A 151 14.07 1.35 2.48
N LEU A 152 13.58 0.11 2.59
CA LEU A 152 13.43 -0.81 1.46
C LEU A 152 12.44 -0.26 0.43
N VAL A 153 11.27 0.21 0.85
CA VAL A 153 10.26 0.72 -0.09
C VAL A 153 10.63 2.07 -0.68
N GLU A 154 11.29 2.95 0.09
CA GLU A 154 11.82 4.21 -0.44
C GLU A 154 12.89 3.95 -1.50
N LYS A 155 13.80 3.00 -1.23
CA LYS A 155 14.80 2.58 -2.21
C LYS A 155 14.13 1.95 -3.44
N GLY A 156 13.14 1.08 -3.24
CA GLY A 156 12.38 0.46 -4.32
C GLY A 156 11.71 1.49 -5.23
N HIS A 157 11.11 2.54 -4.65
CA HIS A 157 10.51 3.63 -5.40
C HIS A 157 11.56 4.44 -6.18
N LEU A 158 12.69 4.76 -5.55
CA LEU A 158 13.80 5.46 -6.22
C LEU A 158 14.37 4.67 -7.41
N ASP A 159 14.59 3.36 -7.22
CA ASP A 159 15.27 2.51 -8.20
C ASP A 159 14.35 2.12 -9.37
N LEU A 160 13.08 1.82 -9.09
CA LEU A 160 12.18 1.15 -10.05
C LEU A 160 11.18 2.10 -10.72
N CYS A 161 10.74 3.14 -10.03
CA CYS A 161 9.68 4.02 -10.52
C CYS A 161 9.79 5.47 -9.99
N PRO A 162 10.97 6.12 -10.09
CA PRO A 162 11.20 7.45 -9.50
C PRO A 162 10.30 8.54 -10.10
N ASP A 163 9.77 8.33 -11.30
CA ASP A 163 8.86 9.21 -12.02
C ASP A 163 7.39 9.00 -11.65
N VAL A 164 7.06 7.99 -10.84
CA VAL A 164 5.69 7.76 -10.38
C VAL A 164 5.42 8.56 -9.10
N PRO A 165 4.40 9.43 -9.06
CA PRO A 165 4.18 10.35 -7.94
C PRO A 165 3.84 9.66 -6.63
N LEU A 166 3.00 8.62 -6.67
CA LEU A 166 2.56 7.85 -5.51
C LEU A 166 2.59 6.36 -5.84
N VAL A 167 3.15 5.57 -4.92
CA VAL A 167 3.26 4.12 -5.09
C VAL A 167 2.87 3.42 -3.80
N GLY A 168 2.07 2.36 -3.92
CA GLY A 168 1.77 1.46 -2.82
C GLY A 168 2.59 0.18 -2.91
N TRP A 169 3.38 -0.11 -1.88
CA TRP A 169 4.22 -1.29 -1.78
C TRP A 169 3.61 -2.28 -0.81
N ASP A 170 3.39 -3.52 -1.24
CA ASP A 170 3.09 -4.61 -0.30
C ASP A 170 4.39 -5.28 0.12
N VAL A 171 4.70 -5.15 1.41
CA VAL A 171 5.90 -5.73 2.02
C VAL A 171 5.50 -6.96 2.82
N VAL A 172 6.31 -8.00 2.76
CA VAL A 172 6.14 -9.24 3.53
C VAL A 172 7.29 -9.39 4.51
N LEU A 173 6.95 -9.71 5.76
CA LEU A 173 7.88 -10.25 6.75
C LEU A 173 7.87 -11.79 6.64
N SER A 174 8.92 -12.34 6.04
CA SER A 174 9.01 -13.75 5.66
C SER A 174 9.51 -14.63 6.81
N ALA A 175 9.09 -15.90 6.82
CA ALA A 175 9.73 -16.94 7.64
C ALA A 175 11.12 -17.35 7.12
N ASP A 176 11.46 -16.99 5.88
CA ASP A 176 12.78 -17.24 5.30
C ASP A 176 13.83 -16.32 5.91
N SER A 177 14.83 -16.89 6.56
CA SER A 177 15.92 -16.14 7.19
C SER A 177 16.87 -15.48 6.18
N GLU A 178 16.93 -15.97 4.94
CA GLU A 178 17.75 -15.36 3.87
C GLU A 178 17.07 -14.12 3.29
N VAL A 179 15.72 -14.10 3.28
CA VAL A 179 14.91 -12.98 2.77
C VAL A 179 13.84 -12.59 3.80
N PRO A 180 14.22 -12.06 4.97
CA PRO A 180 13.28 -11.80 6.07
C PRO A 180 12.29 -10.67 5.78
N ILE A 181 12.61 -9.77 4.84
CA ILE A 181 11.75 -8.69 4.36
C ILE A 181 11.78 -8.71 2.83
N CYS A 182 10.61 -8.73 2.19
CA CYS A 182 10.49 -8.84 0.74
C CYS A 182 9.42 -7.88 0.20
N LEU A 183 9.68 -7.28 -0.97
CA LEU A 183 8.65 -6.57 -1.75
C LEU A 183 7.85 -7.61 -2.56
N LEU A 184 6.55 -7.70 -2.30
CA LEU A 184 5.66 -8.63 -2.98
C LEU A 184 5.01 -8.00 -4.21
N GLU A 185 4.48 -6.78 -4.05
CA GLU A 185 3.66 -6.13 -5.06
C GLU A 185 3.90 -4.62 -5.08
N VAL A 186 3.79 -4.04 -6.27
CA VAL A 186 3.79 -2.60 -6.50
C VAL A 186 2.46 -2.15 -7.10
N ASN A 187 1.84 -1.14 -6.49
CA ASN A 187 0.55 -0.59 -6.86
C ASN A 187 0.72 0.86 -7.33
N LEU A 188 0.66 1.09 -8.65
CA LEU A 188 0.82 2.42 -9.26
C LEU A 188 -0.48 3.26 -9.28
N SER A 189 -1.57 2.68 -8.79
CA SER A 189 -2.83 3.38 -8.50
C SER A 189 -3.28 2.95 -7.10
N CYS A 190 -2.62 3.52 -6.09
CA CYS A 190 -2.80 3.12 -4.71
C CYS A 190 -3.79 4.01 -3.95
N ASN A 191 -4.38 3.45 -2.91
CA ASN A 191 -5.11 4.19 -1.89
C ASN A 191 -4.40 4.01 -0.54
N PHE A 192 -4.67 4.88 0.43
CA PHE A 192 -4.03 4.85 1.74
C PHE A 192 -4.60 3.76 2.68
N PHE A 193 -5.61 2.98 2.28
CA PHE A 193 -6.26 1.93 3.10
C PHE A 193 -6.69 2.39 4.49
N ARG A 194 -7.05 3.68 4.62
CA ARG A 194 -7.33 4.36 5.90
C ARG A 194 -6.15 4.42 6.88
N GLY A 195 -4.94 4.17 6.43
CA GLY A 195 -3.73 4.45 7.19
C GLY A 195 -3.64 5.94 7.52
N SER A 196 -3.09 6.24 8.69
CA SER A 196 -2.71 7.60 9.03
C SER A 196 -1.48 8.03 8.23
N PHE A 197 -1.42 9.30 7.91
CA PHE A 197 -0.29 9.94 7.25
C PHE A 197 -0.23 11.40 7.65
N ASP A 198 0.93 12.01 7.44
CA ASP A 198 1.12 13.44 7.65
C ASP A 198 0.42 14.22 6.54
N TRP A 199 -0.69 14.87 6.90
CA TRP A 199 -1.46 15.71 5.99
C TRP A 199 -0.67 16.89 5.44
N GLY A 200 0.19 17.51 6.25
CA GLY A 200 1.00 18.64 5.80
C GLY A 200 1.93 18.21 4.68
N VAL A 201 2.66 17.11 4.90
CA VAL A 201 3.57 16.54 3.90
C VAL A 201 2.83 16.16 2.61
N TYR A 202 1.66 15.52 2.72
CA TYR A 202 0.88 15.13 1.55
C TYR A 202 0.30 16.34 0.80
N LEU A 203 -0.22 17.33 1.52
CA LEU A 203 -0.79 18.53 0.91
C LEU A 203 0.30 19.39 0.25
N ASP A 204 1.46 19.54 0.87
CA ASP A 204 2.63 20.22 0.28
C ASP A 204 3.06 19.53 -1.02
N PHE A 205 3.04 18.19 -1.05
CA PHE A 205 3.34 17.41 -2.24
C PHE A 205 2.32 17.67 -3.36
N VAL A 206 1.02 17.67 -3.03
CA VAL A 206 -0.06 17.95 -3.98
C VAL A 206 0.03 19.38 -4.52
N GLU A 207 0.27 20.36 -3.64
CA GLU A 207 0.44 21.76 -4.01
C GLU A 207 1.58 21.94 -5.01
N LYS A 208 2.78 21.44 -4.68
CA LYS A 208 3.95 21.47 -5.60
C LYS A 208 3.67 20.80 -6.94
N SER A 209 2.91 19.71 -6.92
CA SER A 209 2.51 19.02 -8.15
C SER A 209 1.63 19.91 -9.03
N PHE A 210 0.65 20.63 -8.45
CA PHE A 210 -0.17 21.57 -9.19
C PHE A 210 0.61 22.79 -9.68
N GLU A 211 1.49 23.35 -8.85
CA GLU A 211 2.37 24.47 -9.23
C GLU A 211 3.21 24.14 -10.47
N LYS A 212 3.72 22.90 -10.55
CA LYS A 212 4.50 22.42 -11.69
C LYS A 212 3.65 22.14 -12.92
N LEU A 213 2.53 21.41 -12.76
CA LEU A 213 1.74 20.90 -13.88
C LEU A 213 0.83 21.97 -14.50
N HIS A 214 0.40 22.97 -13.71
CA HIS A 214 -0.56 23.97 -14.20
C HIS A 214 -0.03 24.82 -15.36
N PRO A 215 1.19 25.40 -15.30
CA PRO A 215 1.75 26.15 -16.43
C PRO A 215 1.90 25.29 -17.68
N LEU A 216 2.38 24.05 -17.55
CA LEU A 216 2.54 23.12 -18.67
C LEU A 216 1.21 22.79 -19.35
N ARG A 217 0.15 22.60 -18.56
CA ARG A 217 -1.22 22.42 -19.06
C ARG A 217 -1.71 23.65 -19.83
N VAL A 218 -1.49 24.85 -19.29
CA VAL A 218 -1.87 26.12 -19.94
C VAL A 218 -1.13 26.30 -21.26
N GLU A 219 0.17 26.03 -21.29
CA GLU A 219 0.98 26.09 -22.52
C GLU A 219 0.50 25.09 -23.58
N ALA A 220 0.25 23.83 -23.19
CA ALA A 220 -0.28 22.81 -24.10
C ALA A 220 -1.62 23.26 -24.70
N GLN A 221 -2.51 23.82 -23.87
CA GLN A 221 -3.80 24.36 -24.31
C GLN A 221 -3.65 25.53 -25.29
N ASN A 222 -2.76 26.49 -25.01
CA ASN A 222 -2.49 27.63 -25.90
C ASN A 222 -1.90 27.19 -27.24
N ASN A 223 -1.13 26.10 -27.25
CA ASN A 223 -0.53 25.51 -28.45
C ASN A 223 -1.47 24.54 -29.19
N GLY A 224 -2.73 24.40 -28.76
CA GLY A 224 -3.69 23.46 -29.36
C GLY A 224 -3.31 21.99 -29.19
N LYS A 225 -2.41 21.68 -28.25
CA LYS A 225 -1.95 20.31 -27.94
C LYS A 225 -2.77 19.73 -26.79
N LYS A 226 -2.99 18.41 -26.83
CA LYS A 226 -3.55 17.68 -25.68
C LYS A 226 -2.45 17.54 -24.61
N PHE A 227 -2.69 18.08 -23.42
CA PHE A 227 -1.85 17.83 -22.25
C PHE A 227 -1.92 16.33 -21.92
N LYS A 228 -0.76 15.67 -21.87
CA LYS A 228 -0.62 14.25 -21.57
C LYS A 228 0.11 14.11 -20.25
#